data_AF-A0A2S7DNE6-F1
#
_entry.id   AF-A0A2S7DNE6-F1
#
_cell.length_a   1.000
_cell.length_b   1.000
_cell.length_c   1.000
_cell.angle_alpha   90.00
_cell.angle_beta   90.00
_cell.angle_gamma   90.00
#
_symmetry.space_group_name_H-M   'P 1'
#
loop_
_entity.id
_entity.type
_entity.pdbx_description
1 polymer ?
#
loop_
_entity_poly.entity_id
_entity_poly.type
_entity_poly.pdbx_seq_one_letter_code
_entity_poly.pdbx_strand_id
1 'polypeptide(L)'
;MKGLLECRSTHPEVFKYCRAELLQDNYFHAVFEAIKGLGQRIRKMSGLKSDGADLVSTAFSTKSPIIALNSLSSETEVSEQKGVANLLTGVFGAVRNPVAHAPRTEWTMPEQDAVDMFSLVSYLHRKLDSASVVSGGKV
;
A
#
# COMPACT_ATOMS: atom_id res chain seq x y z
N MET A 1 9.02 -9.58 -16.00
CA MET A 1 8.74 -8.74 -14.80
C MET A 1 9.85 -7.79 -14.30
N LYS A 2 10.97 -8.23 -13.69
CA LYS A 2 11.88 -7.34 -12.93
C LYS A 2 12.42 -6.12 -13.72
N GLY A 3 12.98 -6.35 -14.92
CA GLY A 3 13.50 -5.26 -15.75
C GLY A 3 12.43 -4.26 -16.18
N LEU A 4 11.19 -4.70 -16.37
CA LEU A 4 10.04 -3.82 -16.66
C LEU A 4 9.70 -2.92 -15.48
N LEU A 5 9.74 -3.45 -14.25
CA LEU A 5 9.51 -2.67 -13.03
C LEU A 5 10.62 -1.65 -12.80
N GLU A 6 11.87 -2.01 -13.09
CA GLU A 6 13.03 -1.11 -13.05
C GLU A 6 12.88 0.03 -14.08
N CYS A 7 12.52 -0.28 -15.34
CA CYS A 7 12.24 0.72 -16.37
C CYS A 7 11.10 1.70 -15.97
N ARG A 8 10.12 1.23 -15.18
CA ARG A 8 9.03 2.07 -14.66
C ARG A 8 9.39 2.89 -13.43
N SER A 9 10.65 2.88 -12.98
CA SER A 9 11.08 3.55 -11.74
C SER A 9 10.23 3.13 -10.53
N THR A 10 10.00 1.82 -10.41
CA THR A 10 9.24 1.23 -9.29
C THR A 10 9.93 1.54 -7.97
N HIS A 11 9.15 1.93 -6.96
CA HIS A 11 9.67 2.35 -5.67
C HIS A 11 10.46 1.22 -4.98
N PRO A 12 11.64 1.47 -4.39
CA PRO A 12 12.50 0.44 -3.80
C PRO A 12 11.83 -0.45 -2.75
N GLU A 13 10.94 0.09 -1.91
CA GLU A 13 10.21 -0.69 -0.90
C GLU A 13 9.35 -1.82 -1.51
N VAL A 14 8.92 -1.72 -2.78
CA VAL A 14 8.21 -2.83 -3.45
C VAL A 14 9.10 -4.06 -3.53
N PHE A 15 10.34 -3.89 -4.01
CA PHE A 15 11.29 -4.98 -4.23
C PHE A 15 11.80 -5.63 -2.93
N LYS A 16 11.59 -4.99 -1.78
CA LYS A 16 12.05 -5.49 -0.48
C LYS A 16 11.26 -6.72 -0.03
N TYR A 17 9.98 -6.81 -0.39
CA TYR A 17 9.07 -7.84 0.11
C TYR A 17 8.73 -8.91 -0.91
N CYS A 18 8.96 -8.70 -2.22
CA CYS A 18 8.54 -9.64 -3.27
C CYS A 18 9.67 -10.24 -4.11
N ARG A 19 10.92 -10.11 -3.67
CA ARG A 19 12.09 -10.48 -4.49
C ARG A 19 12.14 -11.97 -4.83
N ALA A 20 11.78 -12.85 -3.89
CA ALA A 20 11.84 -14.29 -4.11
C ALA A 20 10.74 -14.75 -5.08
N GLU A 21 9.56 -14.15 -4.97
CA GLU A 21 8.37 -14.47 -5.74
C GLU A 21 8.48 -13.99 -7.19
N LEU A 22 9.11 -12.83 -7.40
CA LEU A 22 9.46 -12.32 -8.73
C LEU A 22 10.44 -13.24 -9.48
N LEU A 23 11.24 -14.05 -8.77
CA LEU A 23 12.15 -15.02 -9.39
C LEU A 23 11.46 -16.35 -9.75
N GLN A 24 10.24 -16.58 -9.23
CA GLN A 24 9.47 -17.81 -9.45
C GLN A 24 8.23 -17.58 -10.32
N ASP A 25 8.11 -16.42 -10.96
CA ASP A 25 6.94 -15.98 -11.75
C ASP A 25 5.60 -16.12 -11.01
N ASN A 26 5.63 -16.04 -9.67
CA ASN A 26 4.43 -16.13 -8.83
C ASN A 26 3.87 -14.73 -8.56
N TYR A 27 3.30 -14.11 -9.60
CA TYR A 27 2.93 -12.70 -9.61
C TYR A 27 1.92 -12.32 -8.54
N PHE A 28 0.92 -13.17 -8.31
CA PHE A 28 -0.07 -12.96 -7.26
C PHE A 28 0.60 -12.84 -5.88
N HIS A 29 1.48 -13.79 -5.56
CA HIS A 29 2.17 -13.79 -4.27
C HIS A 29 3.13 -12.60 -4.16
N ALA A 30 3.82 -12.25 -5.25
CA ALA A 30 4.70 -11.10 -5.31
C ALA A 30 3.93 -9.79 -5.03
N VAL A 31 2.76 -9.58 -5.63
CA VAL A 31 1.90 -8.42 -5.37
C VAL A 31 1.38 -8.44 -3.93
N PHE A 32 0.94 -9.60 -3.44
CA PHE A 32 0.46 -9.75 -2.08
C PHE A 32 1.51 -9.36 -1.03
N GLU A 33 2.75 -9.82 -1.19
CA GLU A 33 3.85 -9.47 -0.28
C GLU A 33 4.24 -7.99 -0.37
N ALA A 34 4.22 -7.40 -1.57
CA ALA A 34 4.43 -5.94 -1.72
C ALA A 34 3.36 -5.13 -0.96
N ILE A 35 2.09 -5.56 -1.02
CA ILE A 35 0.99 -4.94 -0.27
C ILE A 35 1.14 -5.12 1.24
N LYS A 36 1.59 -6.29 1.70
CA LYS A 36 1.94 -6.50 3.12
C LYS A 36 3.06 -5.56 3.56
N GLY A 37 4.06 -5.35 2.71
CA GLY A 37 5.13 -4.37 2.90
C GLY A 37 4.60 -2.94 3.09
N LEU A 38 3.62 -2.54 2.26
CA LEU A 38 2.96 -1.25 2.36
C LEU A 38 2.24 -1.08 3.72
N GLY A 39 1.46 -2.08 4.14
CA GLY A 39 0.85 -2.08 5.47
C GLY A 39 1.89 -2.03 6.59
N GLN A 40 2.98 -2.77 6.46
CA GLN A 40 4.05 -2.80 7.47
C GLN A 40 4.71 -1.44 7.62
N ARG A 41 4.91 -0.73 6.50
CA ARG A 41 5.44 0.63 6.51
C ARG A 41 4.49 1.59 7.23
N ILE A 42 3.18 1.51 6.95
CA ILE A 42 2.18 2.33 7.65
C ILE A 42 2.20 2.06 9.15
N ARG A 43 2.25 0.80 9.60
CA ARG A 43 2.36 0.46 11.03
C ARG A 43 3.63 0.99 11.67
N LYS A 44 4.77 0.93 10.98
CA LYS A 44 6.03 1.50 11.47
C LYS A 44 5.93 3.02 11.65
N MET A 45 5.25 3.71 10.75
CA MET A 45 5.05 5.16 10.82
C MET A 45 4.04 5.54 11.91
N SER A 46 2.92 4.82 12.03
CA SER A 46 1.82 5.16 12.94
C SER A 46 1.94 4.57 14.35
N GLY A 47 2.74 3.54 14.54
CA GLY A 47 2.78 2.76 15.79
C GLY A 47 1.56 1.85 16.01
N LEU A 48 0.62 1.80 15.07
CA LEU A 48 -0.58 0.98 15.17
C LEU A 48 -0.27 -0.51 14.99
N LYS A 49 -1.11 -1.35 15.61
CA LYS A 49 -1.08 -2.82 15.45
C LYS A 49 -2.24 -3.37 14.61
N SER A 50 -3.20 -2.50 14.25
CA SER A 50 -4.31 -2.86 13.37
C SER A 50 -3.84 -3.15 11.95
N ASP A 51 -4.74 -3.68 11.12
CA ASP A 51 -4.45 -4.04 9.73
C ASP A 51 -5.63 -3.72 8.81
N GLY A 52 -5.42 -3.82 7.50
CA GLY A 52 -6.49 -3.60 6.52
C GLY A 52 -7.11 -2.20 6.60
N ALA A 53 -8.44 -2.13 6.47
CA ALA A 53 -9.18 -0.87 6.46
C ALA A 53 -9.03 -0.10 7.79
N ASP A 54 -9.02 -0.80 8.93
CA ASP A 54 -8.93 -0.17 10.26
C ASP A 54 -7.58 0.53 10.48
N LEU A 55 -6.50 -0.05 9.95
CA LEU A 55 -5.19 0.59 9.95
C LEU A 55 -5.21 1.90 9.17
N VAL A 56 -5.80 1.88 7.97
CA VAL A 56 -5.82 3.04 7.08
C VAL A 56 -6.72 4.14 7.61
N SER A 57 -7.95 3.80 8.05
CA SER A 57 -8.92 4.75 8.57
C SER A 57 -8.39 5.49 9.81
N THR A 58 -7.70 4.76 10.70
CA THR A 58 -7.09 5.34 11.91
C THR A 58 -5.86 6.17 11.56
N ALA A 59 -4.93 5.62 10.78
CA ALA A 59 -3.67 6.31 10.47
C ALA A 59 -3.88 7.60 9.68
N PHE A 60 -4.79 7.60 8.71
CA PHE A 60 -5.00 8.70 7.76
C PHE A 60 -6.28 9.52 8.01
N SER A 61 -6.88 9.41 9.19
CA SER A 61 -8.06 10.21 9.59
C SER A 61 -7.85 11.70 9.31
N THR A 62 -8.85 12.39 8.75
CA THR A 62 -8.75 13.85 8.52
C THR A 62 -9.06 14.69 9.76
N LYS A 63 -9.61 14.07 10.81
CA LYS A 63 -9.92 14.76 12.08
C LYS A 63 -8.78 14.65 13.08
N SER A 64 -8.14 13.47 13.12
CA SER A 64 -7.06 13.16 14.05
C SER A 64 -6.06 12.23 13.34
N PRO A 65 -5.33 12.74 12.33
CA PRO A 65 -4.36 11.96 11.59
C PRO A 65 -3.20 11.57 12.49
N ILE A 66 -2.71 10.33 12.34
CA ILE A 66 -1.38 9.94 12.84
C ILE A 66 -0.35 10.18 11.74
N ILE A 67 -0.74 9.92 10.49
CA ILE A 67 0.07 10.17 9.29
C ILE A 67 -0.68 11.20 8.44
N ALA A 68 -0.03 12.31 8.15
CA ALA A 68 -0.54 13.34 7.26
C ALA A 68 0.30 13.39 5.98
N LEU A 69 -0.35 13.28 4.81
CA LEU A 69 0.32 13.35 3.51
C LEU A 69 0.80 14.77 3.15
N ASN A 70 0.18 15.78 3.76
CA ASN A 70 0.41 17.21 3.57
C ASN A 70 -0.05 17.95 4.85
N SER A 71 -0.19 19.28 4.82
CA SER A 71 -0.60 20.07 5.98
C SER A 71 -2.06 19.94 6.40
N LEU A 72 -2.93 19.34 5.57
CA LEU A 72 -4.38 19.24 5.78
C LEU A 72 -5.06 20.58 6.08
N SER A 73 -4.49 21.67 5.54
CA SER A 73 -4.89 23.05 5.81
C SER A 73 -5.97 23.57 4.86
N SER A 74 -6.15 22.90 3.72
CA SER A 74 -7.14 23.25 2.70
C SER A 74 -8.07 22.07 2.38
N GLU A 75 -9.24 22.35 1.81
CA GLU A 75 -10.17 21.30 1.36
C GLU A 75 -9.55 20.38 0.31
N THR A 76 -8.67 20.91 -0.56
CA THR A 76 -7.91 20.13 -1.53
C THR A 76 -6.98 19.14 -0.85
N GLU A 77 -6.22 19.60 0.15
CA GLU A 77 -5.30 18.76 0.93
C GLU A 77 -6.02 17.66 1.71
N VAL A 78 -7.15 18.02 2.34
CA VAL A 78 -8.03 17.07 3.03
C VAL A 78 -8.63 16.05 2.06
N SER A 79 -8.99 16.47 0.85
CA SER A 79 -9.52 15.58 -0.18
C SER A 79 -8.46 14.63 -0.72
N GLU A 80 -7.22 15.09 -0.88
CA GLU A 80 -6.09 14.24 -1.26
C GLU A 80 -5.85 13.15 -0.21
N GLN A 81 -5.81 13.51 1.08
CA GLN A 81 -5.68 12.56 2.19
C GLN A 81 -6.75 11.47 2.12
N LYS A 82 -8.03 11.87 1.95
CA LYS A 82 -9.15 10.91 1.81
C LYS A 82 -8.99 10.03 0.57
N GLY A 83 -8.63 10.62 -0.56
CA GLY A 83 -8.44 9.90 -1.82
C GLY A 83 -7.36 8.82 -1.71
N VAL A 84 -6.20 9.15 -1.14
CA VAL A 84 -5.12 8.19 -0.95
C VAL A 84 -5.48 7.14 0.10
N ALA A 85 -6.17 7.51 1.18
CA ALA A 85 -6.68 6.54 2.16
C ALA A 85 -7.68 5.54 1.53
N ASN A 86 -8.54 6.00 0.62
CA ASN A 86 -9.45 5.12 -0.12
C ASN A 86 -8.70 4.17 -1.05
N LEU A 87 -7.67 4.66 -1.76
CA LEU A 87 -6.82 3.81 -2.60
C LEU A 87 -6.10 2.73 -1.77
N LEU A 88 -5.52 3.11 -0.62
CA LEU A 88 -4.89 2.16 0.31
C LEU A 88 -5.85 1.07 0.77
N THR A 89 -7.06 1.47 1.17
CA THR A 89 -8.11 0.55 1.60
C THR A 89 -8.52 -0.39 0.47
N GLY A 90 -8.71 0.15 -0.74
CA GLY A 90 -9.04 -0.61 -1.94
C GLY A 90 -7.97 -1.62 -2.31
N VAL A 91 -6.69 -1.24 -2.28
CA VAL A 91 -5.54 -2.14 -2.55
C VAL A 91 -5.47 -3.27 -1.52
N PHE A 92 -5.69 -2.98 -0.23
CA PHE A 92 -5.73 -4.01 0.80
C PHE A 92 -6.90 -4.98 0.59
N GLY A 93 -8.08 -4.47 0.23
CA GLY A 93 -9.24 -5.32 -0.07
C GLY A 93 -9.06 -6.18 -1.32
N ALA A 94 -8.65 -5.58 -2.45
CA ALA A 94 -8.62 -6.22 -3.76
C ALA A 94 -7.74 -7.48 -3.82
N VAL A 95 -6.65 -7.53 -3.03
CA VAL A 95 -5.71 -8.65 -3.08
C VAL A 95 -5.85 -9.59 -1.87
N ARG A 96 -6.34 -9.11 -0.72
CA ARG A 96 -6.59 -9.99 0.44
C ARG A 96 -7.89 -10.78 0.32
N ASN A 97 -8.89 -10.23 -0.34
CA ASN A 97 -10.21 -10.86 -0.45
C ASN A 97 -10.21 -12.16 -1.29
N PRO A 98 -9.48 -12.26 -2.42
CA PRO A 98 -9.36 -13.52 -3.17
C PRO A 98 -8.73 -14.67 -2.37
N VAL A 99 -7.76 -14.39 -1.48
CA VAL A 99 -7.08 -15.43 -0.65
C VAL A 99 -8.03 -16.05 0.38
N ALA A 100 -9.01 -15.28 0.86
CA ALA A 100 -9.94 -15.73 1.90
C ALA A 100 -11.13 -16.53 1.35
N HIS A 101 -11.42 -16.42 0.05
CA HIS A 101 -12.69 -16.89 -0.52
C HIS A 101 -12.56 -17.86 -1.71
N ALA A 102 -11.39 -18.01 -2.34
CA ALA A 102 -11.19 -18.97 -3.43
C ALA A 102 -9.82 -19.67 -3.38
N PRO A 103 -9.71 -20.95 -3.81
CA PRO A 103 -8.43 -21.63 -3.95
C PRO A 103 -7.49 -20.91 -4.92
N ARG A 104 -6.19 -20.91 -4.61
CA ARG A 104 -5.14 -20.32 -5.45
C ARG A 104 -5.16 -20.82 -6.91
N THR A 105 -5.57 -22.05 -7.15
CA THR A 105 -5.66 -22.66 -8.49
C THR A 105 -6.70 -21.99 -9.38
N GLU A 106 -7.65 -21.25 -8.80
CA GLU A 106 -8.74 -20.57 -9.53
C GLU A 106 -8.44 -19.09 -9.80
N TRP A 107 -7.40 -18.54 -9.15
CA TRP A 107 -7.02 -17.13 -9.30
C TRP A 107 -5.61 -16.99 -9.89
N THR A 108 -5.54 -16.85 -11.20
CA THR A 108 -4.31 -16.47 -11.89
C THR A 108 -4.25 -14.96 -12.03
N MET A 109 -3.12 -14.35 -11.66
CA MET A 109 -2.87 -12.92 -11.89
C MET A 109 -2.02 -12.80 -13.16
N PRO A 110 -2.55 -12.20 -14.25
CA PRO A 110 -1.76 -11.90 -15.44
C PRO A 110 -0.54 -11.03 -15.09
N GLU A 111 0.56 -11.17 -15.86
CA GLU A 111 1.74 -10.32 -15.70
C GLU A 111 1.39 -8.83 -15.80
N GLN A 112 0.51 -8.46 -16.74
CA GLN A 112 0.08 -7.07 -16.92
C GLN A 112 -0.59 -6.51 -15.65
N ASP A 113 -1.55 -7.24 -15.08
CA ASP A 113 -2.23 -6.85 -13.84
C ASP A 113 -1.23 -6.70 -12.68
N ALA A 114 -0.25 -7.59 -12.61
CA ALA A 114 0.79 -7.51 -11.59
C ALA A 114 1.67 -6.25 -11.75
N VAL A 115 2.06 -5.91 -12.98
CA VAL A 115 2.82 -4.68 -13.27
C VAL A 115 2.03 -3.44 -12.86
N ASP A 116 0.74 -3.40 -13.15
CA ASP A 116 -0.13 -2.27 -12.82
C ASP A 116 -0.36 -2.16 -11.32
N MET A 117 -0.53 -3.29 -10.63
CA MET A 117 -0.59 -3.33 -9.17
C MET A 117 0.72 -2.87 -8.53
N PHE A 118 1.89 -3.30 -9.02
CA PHE A 118 3.17 -2.82 -8.53
C PHE A 118 3.35 -1.32 -8.76
N SER A 119 2.87 -0.81 -9.89
CA SER A 119 2.90 0.63 -10.21
C SER A 119 2.04 1.44 -9.23
N LEU A 120 0.88 0.91 -8.84
CA LEU A 120 0.01 1.52 -7.83
C LEU A 120 0.64 1.47 -6.42
N VAL A 121 1.17 0.32 -5.99
CA VAL A 121 1.87 0.20 -4.70
C VAL A 121 3.10 1.13 -4.64
N SER A 122 3.83 1.23 -5.75
CA SER A 122 4.95 2.15 -5.95
C SER A 122 4.53 3.61 -5.79
N TYR A 123 3.40 4.01 -6.39
CA TYR A 123 2.83 5.35 -6.21
C TYR A 123 2.45 5.63 -4.75
N LEU A 124 1.82 4.67 -4.07
CA LEU A 124 1.43 4.82 -2.66
C LEU A 124 2.65 4.94 -1.74
N HIS A 125 3.73 4.20 -2.00
CA HIS A 125 4.98 4.40 -1.27
C HIS A 125 5.55 5.81 -1.44
N ARG A 126 5.52 6.38 -2.66
CA ARG A 126 5.94 7.77 -2.87
C ARG A 126 5.10 8.76 -2.06
N LYS A 127 3.80 8.54 -1.95
CA LYS A 127 2.95 9.35 -1.07
C LYS A 127 3.37 9.25 0.40
N LEU A 128 3.79 8.05 0.85
CA LEU A 128 4.34 7.86 2.19
C LEU A 128 5.75 8.45 2.39
N ASP A 129 6.54 8.63 1.33
CA ASP A 129 7.85 9.30 1.43
C ASP A 129 7.69 10.78 1.79
N SER A 130 6.67 11.44 1.21
CA SER A 130 6.35 12.84 1.48
C SER A 130 5.55 13.07 2.76
N ALA A 131 5.02 12.01 3.38
CA ALA A 131 4.15 12.10 4.53
C ALA A 131 4.91 12.37 5.83
N SER A 132 4.23 12.97 6.80
CA SER A 132 4.76 13.24 8.13
C SER A 132 3.96 12.53 9.22
N VAL A 133 4.63 12.10 10.29
CA VAL A 133 3.96 11.59 11.49
C VAL A 133 3.58 12.78 12.37
N VAL A 134 2.29 12.96 12.60
CA VAL A 134 1.76 14.06 13.38
C VAL A 134 1.99 13.75 14.86
N SER A 135 2.83 14.54 15.50
CA SER A 135 3.13 14.40 16.93
C SER A 135 1.97 14.98 17.74
N GLY A 136 0.92 14.18 18.00
CA GLY A 136 -0.29 14.68 18.66
C GLY A 136 -1.17 13.60 19.27
N GLY A 137 -0.78 13.11 20.45
CA GLY A 137 -1.62 12.28 21.32
C GLY A 137 -0.84 11.16 21.98
N LYS A 138 -0.39 11.39 23.22
CA LYS A 138 0.09 10.32 24.10
C LYS A 138 -0.96 9.21 24.12
N VAL A 139 -0.53 7.97 23.86
CA VAL A 139 -1.26 6.76 24.28
C VAL A 139 -1.35 6.77 25.79
#